data_AF-A0A7X8KKX7-F1
#
_entry.id   AF-A0A7X8KKX7-F1
#
_cell.length_a   1.000
_cell.length_b   1.000
_cell.length_c   1.000
_cell.angle_alpha   90.00
_cell.angle_beta   90.00
_cell.angle_gamma   90.00
#
_symmetry.space_group_name_H-M   'P 1'
#
loop_
_entity.id
_entity.type
_entity.pdbx_description
1 polymer ?
#
loop_
_entity_poly.entity_id
_entity_poly.type
_entity_poly.pdbx_seq_one_letter_code
_entity_poly.pdbx_strand_id
1 'polypeptide(L)'
;MNIDIKTLEQQDMKMLVHSLELVSARIFDSVITLSQLASSNTPEMNALFEQWVSCLGEELISEAEEKGKLDPEEISKRIGVSASTVISLALALHRQGKLKIKSLEVEQGNNVNSEICGCLKS
;
A
#
# COMPACT_ATOMS: atom_id res chain seq x y z
N MET A 1 -18.11 -28.71 13.78
CA MET A 1 -17.23 -29.32 12.76
C MET A 1 -16.71 -30.61 13.35
N ASN A 2 -17.10 -31.77 12.78
CA ASN A 2 -16.77 -33.08 13.34
C ASN A 2 -15.43 -33.51 12.74
N ILE A 3 -14.33 -33.29 13.48
CA ILE A 3 -12.98 -33.61 13.05
C ILE A 3 -12.72 -35.08 13.37
N ASP A 4 -12.49 -35.90 12.34
CA ASP A 4 -12.14 -37.32 12.51
C ASP A 4 -10.63 -37.46 12.67
N ILE A 5 -10.20 -37.84 13.87
CA ILE A 5 -8.81 -37.97 14.29
C ILE A 5 -8.02 -38.91 13.38
N LYS A 6 -8.67 -39.87 12.71
CA LYS A 6 -8.02 -40.85 11.83
C LYS A 6 -7.61 -40.27 10.47
N THR A 7 -8.05 -39.07 10.11
CA THR A 7 -7.80 -38.45 8.79
C THR A 7 -7.21 -37.04 8.86
N LEU A 8 -6.76 -36.60 10.04
CA LEU A 8 -6.26 -35.23 10.27
C LEU A 8 -5.19 -34.80 9.26
N GLU A 9 -4.17 -35.63 9.02
CA GLU A 9 -3.08 -35.31 8.09
C GLU A 9 -3.57 -35.15 6.63
N GLN A 10 -4.59 -35.92 6.23
CA GLN A 10 -5.20 -35.81 4.90
C GLN A 10 -6.12 -34.60 4.78
N GLN A 11 -6.81 -34.22 5.87
CA GLN A 11 -7.62 -33.00 5.92
C GLN A 11 -6.74 -31.75 5.89
N ASP A 12 -5.66 -31.71 6.66
CA ASP A 12 -4.72 -30.59 6.68
C ASP A 12 -4.02 -30.41 5.33
N MET A 13 -3.61 -31.51 4.68
CA MET A 13 -3.03 -31.46 3.34
C MET A 13 -4.03 -30.95 2.29
N LYS A 14 -5.30 -31.37 2.34
CA LYS A 14 -6.34 -30.84 1.45
C LYS A 14 -6.61 -29.35 1.69
N MET A 15 -6.63 -28.92 2.95
CA MET A 15 -6.80 -27.51 3.31
C MET A 15 -5.63 -26.65 2.84
N LEU A 16 -4.40 -27.16 2.94
CA LEU A 16 -3.20 -26.51 2.43
C LEU A 16 -3.23 -26.36 0.91
N VAL A 17 -3.55 -27.43 0.18
CA VAL A 17 -3.69 -27.39 -1.28
C VAL A 17 -4.75 -26.39 -1.71
N HIS A 18 -5.91 -26.42 -1.06
CA HIS A 18 -6.98 -25.47 -1.35
C HIS A 18 -6.59 -24.02 -1.06
N SER A 19 -5.86 -23.78 0.03
CA SER A 19 -5.35 -22.44 0.35
C SER A 19 -4.35 -21.95 -0.69
N LEU A 20 -3.47 -22.83 -1.19
CA LEU A 20 -2.52 -22.52 -2.25
C LEU A 20 -3.21 -22.23 -3.59
N GLU A 21 -4.27 -22.97 -3.93
CA GLU A 21 -5.11 -22.70 -5.11
C GLU A 21 -5.73 -21.31 -5.04
N LEU A 22 -6.33 -20.95 -3.91
CA LEU A 22 -6.97 -19.64 -3.70
C LEU A 22 -5.95 -18.49 -3.74
N VAL A 23 -4.79 -18.66 -3.10
CA VAL A 23 -3.71 -17.66 -3.14
C VAL A 23 -3.18 -17.50 -4.56
N SER A 24 -2.95 -18.61 -5.28
CA SER A 24 -2.44 -18.59 -6.65
C SER A 24 -3.43 -17.91 -7.61
N ALA A 25 -4.72 -18.23 -7.51
CA ALA A 25 -5.76 -17.58 -8.30
C ALA A 25 -5.80 -16.06 -8.07
N ARG A 26 -5.66 -15.61 -6.82
CA ARG A 26 -5.63 -14.18 -6.48
C ARG A 26 -4.38 -13.46 -6.95
N ILE A 27 -3.22 -14.11 -6.90
CA ILE A 27 -1.99 -13.57 -7.47
C ILE A 27 -2.17 -13.41 -8.98
N PHE A 28 -2.72 -14.42 -9.64
CA PHE A 28 -2.99 -14.36 -11.07
C PHE A 28 -3.96 -13.23 -11.43
N ASP A 29 -5.05 -13.08 -10.68
CA ASP A 29 -6.03 -12.01 -10.86
C ASP A 29 -5.43 -10.62 -10.62
N SER A 30 -4.59 -10.48 -9.59
CA SER A 30 -3.88 -9.23 -9.30
C SER A 30 -2.89 -8.87 -10.40
N VAL A 31 -2.19 -9.85 -10.96
CA VAL A 31 -1.26 -9.67 -12.10
C VAL A 31 -2.01 -9.32 -13.37
N ILE A 32 -3.14 -9.98 -13.65
CA ILE A 32 -4.00 -9.66 -14.79
C ILE A 32 -4.55 -8.25 -14.65
N THR A 33 -5.07 -7.88 -13.47
CA THR A 33 -5.59 -6.54 -13.19
C THR A 33 -4.49 -5.49 -13.32
N LEU A 34 -3.30 -5.74 -12.76
CA LEU A 34 -2.15 -4.85 -12.90
C LEU A 34 -1.73 -4.71 -14.37
N SER A 35 -1.69 -5.81 -15.12
CA SER A 35 -1.35 -5.80 -16.55
C SER A 35 -2.41 -5.10 -17.38
N GLN A 36 -3.69 -5.24 -17.04
CA GLN A 36 -4.79 -4.56 -17.71
C GLN A 36 -4.73 -3.06 -17.44
N LEU A 37 -4.55 -2.65 -16.18
CA LEU A 37 -4.33 -1.26 -15.79
C LEU A 37 -3.10 -0.67 -16.49
N ALA A 38 -1.98 -1.40 -16.52
CA ALA A 38 -0.77 -1.02 -17.23
C ALA A 38 -0.97 -0.94 -18.76
N SER A 39 -1.82 -1.81 -19.33
CA SER A 39 -2.15 -1.78 -20.77
C SER A 39 -3.17 -0.70 -21.14
N SER A 40 -3.99 -0.26 -20.19
CA SER A 40 -4.94 0.86 -20.32
C SER A 40 -4.34 2.21 -19.92
N ASN A 41 -3.09 2.23 -19.45
CA ASN A 41 -2.30 3.44 -19.23
C ASN A 41 -1.89 4.04 -20.58
N THR A 42 -2.86 4.61 -21.27
CA THR A 42 -2.60 5.47 -22.41
C THR A 42 -1.66 6.61 -21.96
N PRO A 43 -0.90 7.23 -22.88
CA PRO A 43 -0.07 8.37 -22.54
C PRO A 43 -0.81 9.47 -21.78
N GLU A 44 -2.09 9.69 -22.09
CA GLU A 44 -2.96 10.66 -21.41
C GLU A 44 -3.25 10.26 -19.96
N MET A 45 -3.56 8.99 -19.70
CA MET A 45 -3.80 8.50 -18.34
C MET A 45 -2.54 8.56 -17.47
N ASN A 46 -1.37 8.23 -18.05
CA ASN A 46 -0.10 8.40 -17.37
C ASN A 46 0.17 9.87 -17.04
N ALA A 47 -0.07 10.79 -17.98
CA ALA A 47 0.11 12.22 -17.75
C ALA A 47 -0.80 12.75 -16.63
N LEU A 48 -2.06 12.32 -16.58
CA LEU A 48 -2.99 12.67 -15.49
C LEU A 48 -2.52 12.12 -14.14
N PHE A 49 -2.02 10.89 -14.10
CA PHE A 49 -1.47 10.30 -12.89
C PHE A 49 -0.22 11.05 -12.42
N GLU A 50 0.70 11.39 -13.32
CA GLU A 50 1.89 12.19 -13.01
C GLU A 50 1.52 13.58 -12.50
N GLN A 51 0.54 14.26 -13.12
CA GLN A 51 0.02 15.54 -12.65
C GLN A 51 -0.59 15.42 -11.25
N TRP A 52 -1.41 14.40 -11.02
CA TRP A 52 -2.00 14.15 -9.72
C TRP A 52 -0.93 13.93 -8.64
N VAL A 53 0.09 13.10 -8.92
CA VAL A 53 1.24 12.91 -8.03
C VAL A 53 2.00 14.22 -7.80
N SER A 54 2.16 15.06 -8.83
CA SER A 54 2.79 16.38 -8.71
C SER A 54 2.00 17.29 -7.77
N CYS A 55 0.67 17.36 -7.91
CA CYS A 55 -0.18 18.16 -7.03
C CYS A 55 -0.08 17.70 -5.57
N LEU A 56 -0.07 16.38 -5.32
CA LEU A 56 0.17 15.85 -3.97
C LEU A 56 1.56 16.26 -3.45
N GLY A 57 2.58 16.23 -4.31
CA GLY A 57 3.92 16.66 -3.96
C GLY A 57 4.01 18.15 -3.58
N GLU A 58 3.32 19.02 -4.32
CA GLU A 58 3.24 20.46 -4.05
C GLU A 58 2.53 20.77 -2.73
N GLU A 59 1.45 20.05 -2.42
CA GLU A 59 0.76 20.14 -1.13
C GLU A 59 1.69 19.77 0.04
N LEU A 60 2.47 18.69 -0.10
CA LEU A 60 3.46 18.28 0.90
C LEU A 60 4.58 19.32 1.07
N ILE A 61 5.03 19.93 -0.03
CA ILE A 61 6.04 21.00 0.05
C ILE A 61 5.46 22.22 0.77
N SER A 62 4.24 22.63 0.42
CA SER A 62 3.57 23.78 1.03
C SER A 62 3.38 23.58 2.53
N GLU A 63 2.93 22.39 2.96
CA GLU A 63 2.80 22.04 4.38
C GLU A 63 4.15 22.08 5.10
N ALA A 64 5.20 21.55 4.48
CA ALA A 64 6.55 21.55 5.06
C ALA A 64 7.11 22.97 5.20
N GLU A 65 6.82 23.86 4.24
CA GLU A 65 7.22 25.27 4.29
C GLU A 65 6.47 26.05 5.37
N GLU A 66 5.16 25.80 5.53
CA GLU A 66 4.32 26.49 6.51
C GLU A 66 4.59 26.03 7.95
N LYS A 67 4.62 24.71 8.19
CA LYS A 67 4.69 24.14 9.54
C LYS A 67 6.08 23.69 9.96
N GLY A 68 7.01 23.57 9.01
CA GLY A 68 8.36 23.03 9.25
C GLY A 68 8.41 21.53 9.57
N LYS A 69 7.26 20.85 9.58
CA LYS A 69 7.11 19.42 9.86
C LYS A 69 5.96 18.83 9.04
N LEU A 70 6.04 17.54 8.78
CA LEU A 70 5.00 16.78 8.10
C LEU A 70 4.43 15.76 9.08
N ASP A 71 3.12 15.77 9.26
CA ASP A 71 2.38 14.74 10.00
C ASP A 71 1.66 13.84 8.97
N PRO A 72 2.13 12.59 8.76
CA PRO A 72 1.53 11.69 7.78
C PRO A 72 0.06 11.37 8.06
N GLU A 73 -0.36 11.29 9.32
CA GLU A 73 -1.74 10.97 9.70
C GLU A 73 -2.68 12.14 9.44
N GLU A 74 -2.27 13.37 9.77
CA GLU A 74 -3.07 14.56 9.45
C GLU A 74 -3.17 14.77 7.93
N ILE A 75 -2.06 14.66 7.22
CA ILE A 75 -2.02 14.87 5.76
C ILE A 75 -2.85 13.80 5.06
N SER A 76 -2.72 12.52 5.44
CA SER A 76 -3.45 11.40 4.83
C SER A 76 -4.96 11.64 4.82
N LYS A 77 -5.52 12.12 5.93
CA LYS A 77 -6.95 12.45 6.09
C LYS A 77 -7.38 13.62 5.20
N ARG A 78 -6.48 14.59 4.98
CA ARG A 78 -6.75 15.77 4.16
C ARG A 78 -6.73 15.46 2.66
N ILE A 79 -5.73 14.71 2.19
CA ILE A 79 -5.53 14.45 0.76
C ILE A 79 -6.17 13.14 0.28
N GLY A 80 -6.67 12.29 1.18
CA GLY A 80 -7.39 11.07 0.84
C GLY A 80 -6.51 9.91 0.36
N VAL A 81 -5.28 9.82 0.89
CA VAL A 81 -4.38 8.68 0.64
C VAL A 81 -3.95 8.05 1.96
N SER A 82 -3.24 6.92 1.93
CA SER A 82 -2.73 6.30 3.17
C SER A 82 -1.55 7.09 3.76
N ALA A 83 -1.33 7.00 5.08
CA ALA A 83 -0.13 7.56 5.72
C ALA A 83 1.17 7.00 5.10
N SER A 84 1.20 5.71 4.72
CA SER A 84 2.31 5.09 3.98
C SER A 84 2.59 5.79 2.65
N THR A 85 1.53 6.20 1.93
CA THR A 85 1.66 6.96 0.68
C THR A 85 2.26 8.34 0.93
N VAL A 86 1.84 9.05 1.99
CA VAL A 86 2.42 10.35 2.37
C VAL A 86 3.92 10.22 2.64
N ILE A 87 4.31 9.22 3.44
CA ILE A 87 5.73 8.94 3.75
C ILE A 87 6.51 8.64 2.48
N SER A 88 5.94 7.84 1.58
CA SER A 88 6.57 7.48 0.30
C SER A 88 6.78 8.70 -0.61
N LEU A 89 5.79 9.59 -0.68
CA LEU A 89 5.89 10.86 -1.41
C LEU A 89 6.95 11.78 -0.81
N ALA A 90 6.97 11.93 0.53
CA ALA A 90 7.98 12.72 1.22
C ALA A 90 9.41 12.20 0.94
N LEU A 91 9.60 10.87 0.94
CA LEU A 91 10.86 10.24 0.56
C LEU A 91 11.22 10.50 -0.91
N ALA A 92 10.26 10.43 -1.82
CA ALA A 92 10.49 10.72 -3.24
C ALA A 92 10.92 12.17 -3.46
N LEU A 93 10.22 13.12 -2.84
CA LEU A 93 10.58 14.54 -2.86
C LEU A 93 11.96 14.80 -2.23
N HIS A 94 12.30 14.05 -1.19
CA HIS A 94 13.63 14.11 -0.59
C HIS A 94 14.73 13.67 -1.56
N ARG A 95 14.52 12.57 -2.28
CA ARG A 95 15.45 12.08 -3.31
C ARG A 95 15.61 13.06 -4.48
N GLN A 96 14.53 13.78 -4.81
CA GLN A 96 14.54 14.84 -5.84
C GLN A 96 15.20 16.15 -5.35
N GLY A 97 15.56 16.26 -4.07
CA GLY A 97 16.12 17.48 -3.48
C GLY A 97 15.09 18.58 -3.23
N LYS A 98 13.79 18.31 -3.43
CA LYS A 98 12.70 19.27 -3.17
C LYS A 98 12.38 19.40 -1.68
N LEU A 99 12.64 18.34 -0.90
CA LEU A 99 12.52 18.34 0.55
C LEU A 99 13.79 17.80 1.21
N LYS A 100 14.02 18.16 2.47
CA LYS A 100 15.10 17.58 3.28
C LYS A 100 14.55 17.03 4.59
N ILE A 101 14.49 15.70 4.69
CA ILE A 101 14.15 15.02 5.94
C ILE A 101 15.33 15.18 6.90
N LYS A 102 15.12 15.87 8.02
CA LYS A 102 16.15 16.12 9.04
C LYS A 102 16.10 15.13 10.20
N SER A 103 14.91 14.68 10.54
CA SER A 103 14.63 13.80 11.68
C SER A 103 13.36 12.98 11.40
N LEU A 104 13.22 11.87 12.11
CA LEU A 104 12.01 11.05 12.11
C LEU A 104 11.53 10.88 13.55
N GLU A 105 10.24 11.12 13.78
CA GLU A 105 9.56 10.84 15.04
C GLU A 105 8.81 9.51 14.87
N VAL A 106 8.97 8.59 15.83
CA VAL A 106 8.44 7.23 15.75
C VAL A 106 7.83 6.80 17.07
N GLU A 107 6.78 5.99 17.00
CA GLU A 107 6.07 5.42 18.16
C GLU A 107 5.98 3.89 18.04
N GLN A 108 5.60 3.22 19.14
CA GLN A 108 5.42 1.78 19.14
C GLN A 108 4.24 1.39 18.24
N GLY A 109 4.50 0.55 17.24
CA GLY A 109 3.47 0.02 16.34
C GLY A 109 2.60 -1.07 16.99
N ASN A 110 1.48 -1.39 16.34
CA ASN A 110 0.51 -2.41 16.77
C ASN A 110 0.81 -3.83 16.22
N ASN A 111 1.97 -4.04 15.57
CA ASN A 111 2.34 -5.27 14.85
C ASN A 111 1.34 -5.71 13.77
N VAL A 112 0.54 -4.79 13.23
CA VAL A 112 -0.39 -5.05 12.12
C VAL A 112 0.16 -4.42 10.85
N ASN A 113 0.31 -5.23 9.79
CA ASN A 113 0.55 -4.69 8.47
C ASN A 113 -0.76 -4.10 7.92
N SER A 114 -0.81 -2.78 7.78
CA SER A 114 -1.96 -2.02 7.25
C SER A 114 -2.12 -2.13 5.74
N GLU A 115 -1.09 -2.59 5.03
CA GLU A 115 -1.08 -2.76 3.57
C GLU A 115 -1.65 -4.12 3.14
N ILE A 116 -1.75 -5.08 4.07
CA ILE A 116 -2.38 -6.38 3.81
C ILE A 116 -3.89 -6.24 3.98
N CYS A 117 -4.66 -6.58 2.94
CA CYS A 117 -6.13 -6.62 3.02
C CYS A 117 -6.56 -7.47 4.23
N GLY A 118 -7.58 -7.01 4.97
CA GLY A 118 -8.25 -7.80 6.01
C GLY A 118 -8.72 -9.18 5.52
N CYS A 119 -8.98 -9.31 4.21
CA CYS A 119 -9.24 -10.56 3.49
C CYS A 119 -8.19 -11.67 3.71
N LEU A 120 -6.97 -11.31 4.11
CA LEU A 120 -5.80 -12.18 4.28
C LEU A 120 -5.41 -12.36 5.75
N LYS A 121 -6.14 -11.72 6.68
CA LYS A 121 -5.98 -11.92 8.12
C LYS A 121 -6.85 -13.12 8.51
N SER A 122 -6.22 -14.29 8.61
CA SER A 122 -6.85 -15.56 9.01
C SER A 122 -7.14 -15.59 10.51
#